data_AF-A0A536MEZ8-F1
#
_entry.id   AF-A0A536MEZ8-F1
#
_cell.length_a   1.000
_cell.length_b   1.000
_cell.length_c   1.000
_cell.angle_alpha   90.00
_cell.angle_beta   90.00
_cell.angle_gamma   90.00
#
_symmetry.space_group_name_H-M   'P 1'
#
loop_
_entity.id
_entity.type
_entity.pdbx_description
1 polymer ?
#
loop_
_entity_poly.entity_id
_entity_poly.type
_entity_poly.pdbx_seq_one_letter_code
_entity_poly.pdbx_strand_id
1 'polypeptide(L)'
;MKFGVVVFPGTWSDRDCGWVIDQVVGAELTYLWHKDADLKGCDCVILPGGFAYGDYLRTGAIARFAPVMEQIGEFADRGGLVWGICNGFQVLCEAGLLPGALIRNASLEFRCEWTNLLVERTDLPFTAACREREVLRVPVAHGEGSYFADPATLSRLEQRGQVVFRYCDPGGRVVPSASPNGSLHNIAGIINARGNVLGMMPHPERCSEAELGGTDGLKLFRSVADNALKVLMS
;
A
#
# COMPACT_ATOMS: atom_id res chain seq x y z
N MET A 1 14.25 -10.65 8.06
CA MET A 1 13.38 -10.38 6.91
C MET A 1 14.06 -9.35 6.03
N LYS A 2 14.12 -9.61 4.73
CA LYS A 2 14.70 -8.72 3.73
C LYS A 2 13.60 -8.04 2.92
N PHE A 3 13.63 -6.71 2.87
CA PHE A 3 12.71 -5.90 2.09
C PHE A 3 13.35 -5.46 0.78
N GLY A 4 12.58 -5.54 -0.30
CA GLY A 4 12.89 -4.99 -1.61
C GLY A 4 12.06 -3.75 -1.88
N VAL A 5 12.68 -2.59 -2.12
CA VAL A 5 11.95 -1.37 -2.52
C VAL A 5 12.17 -1.12 -4.00
N VAL A 6 11.10 -1.17 -4.78
CA VAL A 6 11.16 -1.01 -6.25
C VAL A 6 11.36 0.46 -6.61
N VAL A 7 12.30 0.72 -7.53
CA VAL A 7 12.58 2.06 -8.05
C VAL A 7 12.26 2.10 -9.54
N PHE A 8 11.16 2.77 -9.88
CA PHE A 8 10.80 3.18 -11.24
C PHE A 8 11.32 4.59 -11.52
N PRO A 9 11.53 4.98 -12.80
CA PRO A 9 11.73 6.39 -13.15
C PRO A 9 10.54 7.21 -12.65
N GLY A 10 10.79 8.25 -11.83
CA GLY A 10 9.71 9.08 -11.24
C GLY A 10 9.16 8.57 -9.89
N THR A 11 9.65 7.45 -9.38
CA THR A 11 9.47 7.09 -7.96
C THR A 11 10.14 8.14 -7.08
N TRP A 12 9.51 8.52 -5.95
CA TRP A 12 10.08 9.51 -5.04
C TRP A 12 10.05 9.11 -3.55
N SER A 13 9.19 8.18 -3.13
CA SER A 13 9.13 7.73 -1.71
C SER A 13 9.93 6.45 -1.44
N ASP A 14 10.72 6.00 -2.41
CA ASP A 14 11.62 4.84 -2.26
C ASP A 14 12.58 5.04 -1.10
N ARG A 15 13.15 6.24 -0.96
CA ARG A 15 14.05 6.57 0.15
C ARG A 15 13.34 6.72 1.48
N ASP A 16 12.10 7.24 1.48
CA ASP A 16 11.28 7.34 2.70
C ASP A 16 10.97 5.94 3.23
N CYS A 17 10.53 5.02 2.36
CA CYS A 17 10.33 3.61 2.70
C CYS A 17 11.63 2.95 3.17
N GLY A 18 12.72 3.17 2.43
CA GLY A 18 14.03 2.62 2.76
C GLY A 18 14.53 3.08 4.14
N TRP A 19 14.36 4.36 4.47
CA TRP A 19 14.70 4.91 5.78
C TRP A 19 13.93 4.23 6.90
N VAL A 20 12.61 4.09 6.76
CA VAL A 20 11.78 3.41 7.78
C VAL A 20 12.21 1.96 7.97
N ILE A 21 12.48 1.23 6.88
CA ILE A 21 12.93 -0.17 6.95
C ILE A 21 14.28 -0.29 7.66
N ASP A 22 15.29 0.46 7.22
CA ASP A 22 16.67 0.29 7.65
C ASP A 22 16.93 0.95 9.01
N GLN A 23 16.50 2.20 9.18
CA GLN A 23 16.86 3.03 10.34
C GLN A 23 15.85 2.94 11.49
N VAL A 24 14.55 2.79 11.20
CA VAL A 24 13.50 2.80 12.23
C VAL A 24 13.10 1.38 12.64
N VAL A 25 12.93 0.47 11.68
CA VAL A 25 12.59 -0.93 11.94
C VAL A 25 13.84 -1.75 12.25
N GLY A 26 14.95 -1.50 11.54
CA GLY A 26 16.19 -2.27 11.66
C GLY A 26 16.18 -3.56 10.83
N ALA A 27 15.48 -3.58 9.70
CA ALA A 27 15.40 -4.74 8.81
C ALA A 27 16.32 -4.60 7.59
N GLU A 28 16.69 -5.73 6.96
CA GLU A 28 17.55 -5.70 5.77
C GLU A 28 16.80 -5.07 4.59
N LEU A 29 17.46 -4.14 3.89
CA LEU A 29 16.91 -3.40 2.76
C LEU A 29 17.72 -3.67 1.49
N THR A 30 17.04 -3.76 0.36
CA THR A 30 17.65 -3.70 -0.97
C THR A 30 16.75 -2.92 -1.92
N TYR A 31 17.35 -2.04 -2.73
CA TYR A 31 16.63 -1.38 -3.82
C TYR A 31 16.59 -2.28 -5.06
N LEU A 32 15.41 -2.40 -5.66
CA LEU A 32 15.13 -3.20 -6.84
C LEU A 32 14.91 -2.28 -8.03
N TRP A 33 15.84 -2.27 -8.98
CA TRP A 33 15.71 -1.43 -10.16
C TRP A 33 14.67 -2.01 -11.12
N HIS A 34 13.79 -1.18 -11.66
CA HIS A 34 12.63 -1.67 -12.43
C HIS A 34 12.98 -2.54 -13.67
N LYS A 35 14.19 -2.39 -14.23
CA LYS A 35 14.66 -3.19 -15.38
C LYS A 35 15.29 -4.52 -14.99
N ASP A 36 15.56 -4.73 -13.70
CA ASP A 36 16.17 -5.97 -13.23
C ASP A 36 15.05 -7.00 -12.99
N ALA A 37 15.20 -8.18 -13.60
CA ALA A 37 14.29 -9.32 -13.37
C ALA A 37 14.79 -10.19 -12.21
N ASP A 38 15.19 -9.57 -11.10
CA ASP A 38 15.65 -10.26 -9.90
C ASP A 38 15.19 -9.52 -8.63
N LEU A 39 14.51 -10.24 -7.74
CA LEU A 39 14.07 -9.72 -6.44
C LEU A 39 15.13 -9.88 -5.34
N LYS A 40 16.33 -10.38 -5.67
CA LYS A 40 17.53 -10.41 -4.79
C LYS A 40 17.27 -11.09 -3.43
N GLY A 41 16.41 -12.11 -3.44
CA GLY A 41 16.03 -12.89 -2.26
C GLY A 41 15.19 -12.12 -1.24
N CYS A 42 14.43 -11.10 -1.65
CA CYS A 42 13.55 -10.35 -0.74
C CYS A 42 12.35 -11.19 -0.28
N ASP A 43 11.99 -11.05 1.00
CA ASP A 43 10.83 -11.69 1.64
C ASP A 43 9.55 -10.82 1.50
N CYS A 44 9.73 -9.51 1.34
CA CYS A 44 8.67 -8.54 1.08
C CYS A 44 9.13 -7.55 0.00
N VAL A 45 8.26 -7.24 -0.96
CA VAL A 45 8.51 -6.24 -2.00
C VAL A 45 7.54 -5.07 -1.85
N ILE A 46 8.08 -3.87 -1.69
CA ILE A 46 7.32 -2.62 -1.66
C ILE A 46 7.39 -1.95 -3.03
N LEU A 47 6.22 -1.62 -3.58
CA LEU A 47 6.07 -0.64 -4.65
C LEU A 47 5.76 0.71 -3.97
N PRO A 48 6.73 1.61 -3.85
CA PRO A 48 6.56 2.87 -3.13
C PRO A 48 5.70 3.87 -3.92
N GLY A 49 5.28 4.94 -3.23
CA GLY A 49 4.65 6.11 -3.83
C GLY A 49 5.60 6.90 -4.75
N GLY A 50 5.01 7.62 -5.68
CA GLY A 50 5.74 8.12 -6.84
C GLY A 50 4.84 8.78 -7.86
N PHE A 51 5.45 9.12 -8.98
CA PHE A 51 4.79 9.31 -10.27
C PHE A 51 5.55 8.43 -11.26
N ALA A 52 5.42 7.10 -11.16
CA ALA A 52 6.17 6.19 -12.03
C ALA A 52 5.89 6.52 -13.50
N TYR A 53 6.95 6.80 -14.26
CA TYR A 53 6.90 7.33 -15.64
C TYR A 53 6.13 8.65 -15.78
N GLY A 54 6.10 9.47 -14.73
CA GLY A 54 5.41 10.76 -14.68
C GLY A 54 3.89 10.67 -14.76
N ASP A 55 3.32 9.46 -14.64
CA ASP A 55 1.91 9.18 -14.88
C ASP A 55 1.38 9.70 -16.24
N TYR A 56 2.27 9.81 -17.24
CA TYR A 56 2.00 10.52 -18.51
C TYR A 56 0.83 9.97 -19.33
N LEU A 57 0.58 8.66 -19.28
CA LEU A 57 -0.58 8.05 -19.93
C LEU A 57 -1.76 7.95 -18.95
N ARG A 58 -1.49 7.28 -17.82
CA ARG A 58 -2.35 7.08 -16.66
C ARG A 58 -1.46 6.59 -15.53
N THR A 59 -1.85 6.87 -14.29
CA THR A 59 -1.14 6.42 -13.10
C THR A 59 -0.79 4.93 -13.14
N GLY A 60 0.51 4.62 -13.00
CA GLY A 60 1.03 3.25 -12.95
C GLY A 60 0.92 2.41 -14.25
N ALA A 61 0.26 2.90 -15.31
CA ALA A 61 -0.05 2.11 -16.50
C ALA A 61 1.18 1.70 -17.32
N ILE A 62 2.25 2.50 -17.30
CA ILE A 62 3.51 2.17 -17.98
C ILE A 62 4.37 1.24 -17.12
N ALA A 63 4.36 1.43 -15.80
CA ALA A 63 5.20 0.70 -14.86
C ALA A 63 4.91 -0.80 -14.84
N ARG A 64 3.67 -1.21 -15.10
CA ARG A 64 3.28 -2.63 -15.14
C ARG A 64 4.07 -3.47 -16.16
N PHE A 65 4.65 -2.84 -17.19
CA PHE A 65 5.42 -3.52 -18.23
C PHE A 65 6.92 -3.63 -17.91
N ALA A 66 7.35 -3.15 -16.74
CA ALA A 66 8.75 -3.24 -16.34
C ALA A 66 9.13 -4.71 -16.02
N PRO A 67 10.35 -5.17 -16.37
CA PRO A 67 10.82 -6.53 -16.09
C PRO A 67 10.64 -7.00 -14.64
N VAL A 68 10.84 -6.09 -13.66
CA VAL A 68 10.65 -6.42 -12.24
C VAL A 68 9.21 -6.87 -11.92
N MET A 69 8.21 -6.38 -12.65
CA MET A 69 6.79 -6.65 -12.38
C MET A 69 6.40 -8.09 -12.71
N GLU A 70 7.05 -8.72 -13.69
CA GLU A 70 6.87 -10.13 -13.98
C GLU A 70 7.29 -10.99 -12.78
N GLN A 71 8.47 -10.69 -12.23
CA GLN A 71 8.98 -11.37 -11.04
C GLN A 71 8.13 -11.11 -9.79
N ILE A 72 7.60 -9.89 -9.63
CA ILE A 72 6.66 -9.56 -8.54
C ILE A 72 5.37 -10.38 -8.65
N GLY A 73 4.85 -10.57 -9.86
CA GLY A 73 3.67 -11.41 -10.09
C GLY A 73 3.90 -12.85 -9.68
N GLU A 74 4.98 -13.46 -10.15
CA GLU A 74 5.34 -14.83 -9.75
C GLU A 74 5.60 -14.96 -8.25
N PHE A 75 6.26 -13.96 -7.66
CA PHE A 75 6.53 -13.91 -6.23
C PHE A 75 5.24 -13.85 -5.41
N ALA A 76 4.28 -13.02 -5.81
CA ALA A 76 2.96 -12.97 -5.21
C ALA A 76 2.19 -14.29 -5.36
N ASP A 77 2.27 -14.97 -6.51
CA ASP A 77 1.61 -16.26 -6.73
C ASP A 77 2.15 -17.36 -5.81
N ARG A 78 3.45 -17.31 -5.51
CA ARG A 78 4.12 -18.20 -4.53
C ARG A 78 3.88 -17.83 -3.07
N GLY A 79 3.13 -16.76 -2.79
CA GLY A 79 2.80 -16.32 -1.42
C GLY A 79 3.72 -15.25 -0.84
N GLY A 80 4.66 -14.71 -1.62
CA GLY A 80 5.51 -13.60 -1.22
C GLY A 80 4.72 -12.33 -0.90
N LEU A 81 5.20 -11.51 0.03
CA LEU A 81 4.48 -10.31 0.46
C LEU A 81 4.74 -9.14 -0.48
N VAL A 82 3.69 -8.56 -1.06
CA VAL A 82 3.80 -7.39 -1.93
C VAL A 82 2.97 -6.24 -1.37
N TRP A 83 3.57 -5.05 -1.27
CA TRP A 83 2.94 -3.88 -0.68
C TRP A 83 3.03 -2.67 -1.61
N GLY A 84 1.90 -2.26 -2.19
CA GLY A 84 1.79 -1.04 -2.98
C GLY A 84 1.32 0.14 -2.14
N ILE A 85 2.11 1.21 -2.09
CA ILE A 85 1.81 2.46 -1.37
C ILE A 85 1.59 3.57 -2.39
N CYS A 86 0.46 4.28 -2.30
CA CYS A 86 0.06 5.36 -3.22
C CYS A 86 0.18 4.95 -4.70
N ASN A 87 1.21 5.41 -5.41
CA ASN A 87 1.46 5.01 -6.79
C ASN A 87 1.69 3.49 -6.96
N GLY A 88 2.29 2.84 -5.96
CA GLY A 88 2.39 1.38 -5.97
C GLY A 88 1.03 0.68 -5.98
N PHE A 89 0.01 1.21 -5.29
CA PHE A 89 -1.34 0.65 -5.35
C PHE A 89 -1.94 0.78 -6.75
N GLN A 90 -1.72 1.93 -7.40
CA GLN A 90 -2.14 2.16 -8.79
C GLN A 90 -1.48 1.14 -9.73
N VAL A 91 -0.16 0.92 -9.59
CA VAL A 91 0.59 -0.08 -10.36
C VAL A 91 0.05 -1.50 -10.15
N LEU A 92 -0.26 -1.89 -8.91
CA LEU A 92 -0.80 -3.22 -8.61
C LEU A 92 -2.18 -3.45 -9.26
N CYS A 93 -3.04 -2.44 -9.30
CA CYS A 93 -4.31 -2.51 -10.01
C CYS A 93 -4.11 -2.62 -11.53
N GLU A 94 -3.22 -1.79 -12.11
CA GLU A 94 -2.91 -1.83 -13.54
C GLU A 94 -2.28 -3.16 -13.99
N ALA A 95 -1.51 -3.79 -13.12
CA ALA A 95 -0.89 -5.10 -13.33
C ALA A 95 -1.87 -6.28 -13.12
N GLY A 96 -3.09 -6.02 -12.62
CA GLY A 96 -4.07 -7.06 -12.33
C GLY A 96 -3.79 -7.89 -11.07
N LEU A 97 -2.82 -7.47 -10.25
CA LEU A 97 -2.52 -8.11 -8.96
C LEU A 97 -3.54 -7.72 -7.88
N LEU A 98 -4.20 -6.57 -8.06
CA LEU A 98 -5.35 -6.12 -7.28
C LEU A 98 -6.51 -5.76 -8.20
N PRO A 99 -7.77 -6.00 -7.78
CA PRO A 99 -8.93 -5.65 -8.57
C PRO A 99 -9.30 -4.16 -8.43
N GLY A 100 -9.97 -3.63 -9.45
CA GLY A 100 -10.44 -2.24 -9.48
C GLY A 100 -9.41 -1.30 -10.11
N ALA A 101 -9.65 0.00 -9.96
CA ALA A 101 -8.81 1.05 -10.49
C ALA A 101 -8.79 2.25 -9.55
N LEU A 102 -7.74 3.06 -9.67
CA LEU A 102 -7.61 4.35 -9.00
C LEU A 102 -7.80 5.43 -10.06
N ILE A 103 -8.77 6.30 -9.84
CA ILE A 103 -9.13 7.38 -10.77
C ILE A 103 -8.91 8.74 -10.10
N ARG A 104 -9.04 9.81 -10.90
CA ARG A 104 -8.98 11.19 -10.40
C ARG A 104 -9.88 11.38 -9.18
N ASN A 105 -9.36 12.11 -8.20
CA ASN A 105 -10.12 12.49 -7.02
C ASN A 105 -11.43 13.18 -7.44
N ALA A 106 -12.52 12.94 -6.71
CA ALA A 106 -13.81 13.58 -6.98
C ALA A 106 -13.75 15.12 -6.89
N SER A 107 -12.81 15.67 -6.11
CA SER A 107 -12.54 17.12 -6.04
C SER A 107 -11.84 17.68 -7.27
N LEU A 108 -11.25 16.83 -8.13
CA LEU A 108 -10.36 17.19 -9.24
C LEU A 108 -9.08 17.94 -8.81
N GLU A 109 -8.75 17.88 -7.51
CA GLU A 109 -7.59 18.53 -6.91
C GLU A 109 -6.62 17.51 -6.33
N PHE A 110 -5.34 17.86 -6.28
CA PHE A 110 -4.34 17.12 -5.51
C PHE A 110 -4.61 17.28 -4.01
N ARG A 111 -4.68 16.17 -3.27
CA ARG A 111 -4.88 16.17 -1.81
C ARG A 111 -3.59 15.83 -1.11
N CYS A 112 -3.16 16.71 -0.21
CA CYS A 112 -1.97 16.56 0.63
C CYS A 112 -2.38 16.92 2.07
N GLU A 113 -2.88 15.94 2.82
CA GLU A 113 -3.46 16.18 4.14
C GLU A 113 -3.36 14.94 5.03
N TRP A 114 -3.55 15.13 6.34
CA TRP A 114 -3.67 14.02 7.28
C TRP A 114 -5.07 13.42 7.21
N THR A 115 -5.14 12.09 7.21
CA THR A 115 -6.40 11.34 7.20
C THR A 115 -6.46 10.33 8.33
N ASN A 116 -7.65 9.82 8.64
CA ASN A 116 -7.83 8.75 9.60
C ASN A 116 -8.31 7.49 8.88
N LEU A 117 -7.69 6.35 9.22
CA LEU A 117 -7.93 5.06 8.62
C LEU A 117 -8.47 4.10 9.68
N LEU A 118 -9.65 3.56 9.45
CA LEU A 118 -10.17 2.45 10.23
C LEU A 118 -9.51 1.16 9.73
N VAL A 119 -8.88 0.42 10.64
CA VAL A 119 -8.34 -0.92 10.38
C VAL A 119 -9.48 -1.94 10.45
N GLU A 120 -9.81 -2.56 9.31
CA GLU A 120 -10.90 -3.55 9.19
C GLU A 120 -10.43 -4.95 9.59
N ARG A 121 -9.13 -5.25 9.42
CA ARG A 121 -8.54 -6.57 9.66
C ARG A 121 -7.19 -6.49 10.31
N THR A 122 -6.94 -7.37 11.28
CA THR A 122 -5.67 -7.48 12.03
C THR A 122 -5.06 -8.88 11.97
N ASP A 123 -5.65 -9.79 11.20
CA ASP A 123 -5.17 -11.15 10.98
C ASP A 123 -4.18 -11.25 9.80
N LEU A 124 -3.91 -10.13 9.13
CA LEU A 124 -3.05 -10.06 7.95
C LEU A 124 -1.59 -9.78 8.34
N PRO A 125 -0.61 -10.24 7.54
CA PRO A 125 0.81 -9.91 7.75
C PRO A 125 1.08 -8.41 7.87
N PHE A 126 0.28 -7.58 7.18
CA PHE A 126 0.46 -6.13 7.12
C PHE A 126 -0.15 -5.36 8.30
N THR A 127 -0.99 -5.99 9.12
CA THR A 127 -1.76 -5.30 10.17
C THR A 127 -1.76 -6.01 11.53
N ALA A 128 -0.93 -7.04 11.71
CA ALA A 128 -0.91 -7.84 12.94
C ALA A 128 -0.44 -7.08 14.21
N ALA A 129 0.23 -5.94 14.07
CA ALA A 129 0.57 -5.07 15.19
C ALA A 129 -0.54 -4.03 15.48
N CYS A 130 -1.58 -3.97 14.66
CA CYS A 130 -2.76 -3.12 14.87
C CYS A 130 -3.79 -3.82 15.76
N ARG A 131 -4.71 -3.03 16.32
CA ARG A 131 -5.87 -3.51 17.08
C ARG A 131 -7.12 -3.50 16.21
N GLU A 132 -8.05 -4.38 16.53
CA GLU A 132 -9.34 -4.43 15.85
C GLU A 132 -10.04 -3.06 15.95
N ARG A 133 -10.49 -2.54 14.79
CA ARG A 133 -11.13 -1.22 14.66
C ARG A 133 -10.27 -0.05 15.16
N GLU A 134 -8.95 -0.22 15.21
CA GLU A 134 -8.04 0.88 15.48
C GLU A 134 -8.17 1.96 14.41
N VAL A 135 -8.06 3.21 14.84
CA VAL A 135 -8.01 4.37 13.95
C VAL A 135 -6.56 4.82 13.85
N LEU A 136 -5.97 4.69 12.67
CA LEU A 136 -4.62 5.14 12.37
C LEU A 136 -4.65 6.52 11.72
N ARG A 137 -3.82 7.45 12.18
CA ARG A 137 -3.66 8.75 11.55
C ARG A 137 -2.49 8.69 10.55
N VAL A 138 -2.81 8.76 9.25
CA VAL A 138 -1.83 8.55 8.16
C VAL A 138 -2.03 9.62 7.08
N PRO A 139 -0.95 10.25 6.57
CA PRO A 139 -1.08 11.29 5.55
C PRO A 139 -1.34 10.71 4.16
N VAL A 140 -1.96 11.50 3.30
CA VAL A 140 -2.15 11.20 1.87
C VAL A 140 -1.47 12.26 1.00
N ALA A 141 -1.06 11.90 -0.21
CA ALA A 141 -0.48 12.81 -1.20
C ALA A 141 -0.80 12.30 -2.63
N HIS A 142 -2.00 12.58 -3.17
CA HIS A 142 -2.40 12.06 -4.49
C HIS A 142 -3.40 12.96 -5.24
N GLY A 143 -3.32 12.95 -6.58
CA GLY A 143 -4.35 13.51 -7.47
C GLY A 143 -5.31 12.46 -8.07
N GLU A 144 -4.88 11.19 -8.10
CA GLU A 144 -5.67 10.06 -8.62
C GLU A 144 -5.74 8.93 -7.59
N GLY A 145 -6.36 9.21 -6.45
CA GLY A 145 -6.49 8.24 -5.34
C GLY A 145 -7.89 7.69 -5.14
N SER A 146 -8.85 8.03 -6.00
CA SER A 146 -10.24 7.59 -5.83
C SER A 146 -10.39 6.14 -6.27
N TYR A 147 -10.61 5.23 -5.32
CA TYR A 147 -10.84 3.82 -5.63
C TYR A 147 -12.20 3.60 -6.26
N PHE A 148 -12.19 2.94 -7.41
CA PHE A 148 -13.35 2.60 -8.20
C PHE A 148 -13.31 1.12 -8.62
N ALA A 149 -14.47 0.48 -8.59
CA ALA A 149 -14.68 -0.86 -9.11
C ALA A 149 -16.15 -1.04 -9.48
N ASP A 150 -16.44 -2.01 -10.34
CA ASP A 150 -17.82 -2.37 -10.66
C ASP A 150 -18.55 -2.95 -9.41
N PRO A 151 -19.89 -2.90 -9.36
CA PRO A 151 -20.66 -3.37 -8.21
C PRO A 151 -20.40 -4.84 -7.81
N ALA A 152 -20.12 -5.72 -8.78
CA ALA A 152 -19.84 -7.12 -8.48
C ALA A 152 -18.46 -7.29 -7.82
N THR A 153 -17.45 -6.55 -8.31
CA THR A 153 -16.12 -6.50 -7.69
C THR A 153 -16.19 -5.91 -6.28
N LEU A 154 -16.91 -4.80 -6.06
CA LEU A 154 -17.09 -4.23 -4.74
C LEU A 154 -17.77 -5.22 -3.79
N SER A 155 -18.88 -5.82 -4.21
CA SER A 155 -19.59 -6.81 -3.39
C SER A 155 -18.70 -7.98 -3.00
N ARG A 156 -17.89 -8.48 -3.95
CA ARG A 156 -16.90 -9.54 -3.68
C ARG A 156 -15.85 -9.12 -2.66
N LEU A 157 -15.30 -7.91 -2.78
CA LEU A 157 -14.30 -7.39 -1.85
C LEU A 157 -14.85 -7.31 -0.42
N GLU A 158 -16.09 -6.81 -0.29
CA GLU A 158 -16.78 -6.69 1.00
C GLU A 158 -17.05 -8.07 1.61
N GLN A 159 -17.66 -8.99 0.85
CA GLN A 159 -18.02 -10.32 1.33
C GLN A 159 -16.82 -11.17 1.74
N ARG A 160 -15.67 -10.97 1.09
CA ARG A 160 -14.43 -11.70 1.37
C ARG A 160 -13.52 -11.00 2.37
N GLY A 161 -13.96 -9.89 2.97
CA GLY A 161 -13.15 -9.11 3.90
C GLY A 161 -11.83 -8.63 3.27
N GLN A 162 -11.85 -8.24 2.00
CA GLN A 162 -10.66 -7.79 1.29
C GLN A 162 -10.43 -6.27 1.37
N VAL A 163 -11.33 -5.53 2.02
CA VAL A 163 -11.10 -4.14 2.40
C VAL A 163 -10.31 -4.12 3.71
N VAL A 164 -9.12 -3.54 3.70
CA VAL A 164 -8.21 -3.52 4.86
C VAL A 164 -8.27 -2.18 5.59
N PHE A 165 -8.39 -1.09 4.82
CA PHE A 165 -8.44 0.27 5.37
C PHE A 165 -9.60 1.04 4.76
N ARG A 166 -10.33 1.78 5.61
CA ARG A 166 -11.29 2.78 5.18
C ARG A 166 -10.99 4.15 5.74
N TYR A 167 -11.23 5.18 4.94
CA TYR A 167 -11.27 6.54 5.45
C TYR A 167 -12.43 6.70 6.43
N CYS A 168 -12.14 7.23 7.62
CA CYS A 168 -13.11 7.43 8.69
C CYS A 168 -12.91 8.80 9.36
N ASP A 169 -13.90 9.22 10.16
CA ASP A 169 -13.72 10.36 11.06
C ASP A 169 -12.77 9.99 12.22
N PRO A 170 -12.29 10.95 13.03
CA PRO A 170 -11.42 10.65 14.18
C PRO A 170 -12.02 9.70 15.22
N GLY A 171 -13.36 9.50 15.21
CA GLY A 171 -14.05 8.56 16.08
C GLY A 171 -14.22 7.16 15.47
N GLY A 172 -13.63 6.90 14.30
CA GLY A 172 -13.70 5.61 13.62
C GLY A 172 -15.01 5.36 12.87
N ARG A 173 -15.82 6.39 12.63
CA ARG A 173 -17.05 6.28 11.84
C ARG A 173 -16.76 6.48 10.36
N VAL A 174 -17.19 5.53 9.54
CA VAL A 174 -17.04 5.59 8.09
C VAL A 174 -18.18 6.44 7.52
N VAL A 175 -17.86 7.69 7.18
CA VAL A 175 -18.81 8.67 6.62
C VAL A 175 -18.25 9.24 5.31
N PRO A 176 -19.08 9.52 4.29
CA PRO A 176 -18.57 9.96 2.99
C PRO A 176 -17.62 11.16 3.05
N SER A 177 -17.86 12.11 3.96
CA SER A 177 -17.02 13.31 4.14
C SER A 177 -15.62 13.03 4.69
N ALA A 178 -15.35 11.83 5.20
CA ALA A 178 -14.02 11.44 5.66
C ALA A 178 -13.07 11.05 4.51
N SER A 179 -13.61 10.68 3.35
CA SER A 179 -12.79 10.33 2.19
C SER A 179 -12.26 11.61 1.51
N PRO A 180 -10.93 11.76 1.37
CA PRO A 180 -10.35 12.95 0.72
C PRO A 180 -10.50 12.90 -0.81
N ASN A 181 -10.76 11.73 -1.38
CA ASN A 181 -10.74 11.47 -2.82
C ASN A 181 -12.06 11.01 -3.42
N GLY A 182 -13.07 10.69 -2.60
CA GLY A 182 -14.35 10.18 -3.07
C GLY A 182 -14.34 8.70 -3.44
N SER A 183 -13.41 7.92 -2.86
CA SER A 183 -13.34 6.47 -3.06
C SER A 183 -14.65 5.78 -2.70
N LEU A 184 -15.07 4.81 -3.51
CA LEU A 184 -16.27 4.01 -3.23
C LEU A 184 -16.13 3.27 -1.90
N HIS A 185 -17.20 3.30 -1.10
CA HIS A 185 -17.26 2.76 0.26
C HIS A 185 -16.12 3.23 1.18
N ASN A 186 -15.58 4.43 0.93
CA ASN A 186 -14.44 5.00 1.65
C ASN A 186 -13.18 4.11 1.63
N ILE A 187 -13.02 3.22 0.65
CA ILE A 187 -11.89 2.31 0.58
C ILE A 187 -10.58 3.10 0.44
N ALA A 188 -9.65 2.89 1.37
CA ALA A 188 -8.31 3.46 1.36
C ALA A 188 -7.23 2.41 1.03
N GLY A 189 -7.53 1.13 1.23
CA GLY A 189 -6.65 0.03 0.86
C GLY A 189 -7.35 -1.33 0.88
N ILE A 190 -6.89 -2.23 0.00
CA ILE A 190 -7.43 -3.56 -0.23
C ILE A 190 -6.33 -4.61 -0.31
N ILE A 191 -6.71 -5.87 -0.13
CA ILE A 191 -5.81 -7.03 -0.24
C ILE A 191 -6.31 -8.04 -1.27
N ASN A 192 -5.40 -8.76 -1.91
CA ASN A 192 -5.76 -9.87 -2.80
C ASN A 192 -6.42 -11.04 -2.04
N ALA A 193 -6.97 -12.00 -2.78
CA ALA A 193 -7.70 -13.13 -2.19
C ALA A 193 -6.81 -14.06 -1.33
N ARG A 194 -5.50 -14.10 -1.60
CA ARG A 194 -4.53 -14.92 -0.87
C ARG A 194 -4.06 -14.26 0.44
N GLY A 195 -4.24 -12.94 0.61
CA GLY A 195 -3.83 -12.25 1.83
C GLY A 195 -2.41 -11.69 1.81
N ASN A 196 -1.71 -11.72 0.67
CA ASN A 196 -0.27 -11.40 0.59
C ASN A 196 0.06 -10.21 -0.33
N VAL A 197 -0.91 -9.63 -1.04
CA VAL A 197 -0.71 -8.42 -1.84
C VAL A 197 -1.60 -7.31 -1.31
N LEU A 198 -1.02 -6.32 -0.62
CA LEU A 198 -1.72 -5.16 -0.08
C LEU A 198 -1.50 -3.94 -0.96
N GLY A 199 -2.56 -3.20 -1.27
CA GLY A 199 -2.49 -1.88 -1.87
C GLY A 199 -3.17 -0.85 -0.98
N MET A 200 -2.56 0.31 -0.77
CA MET A 200 -3.15 1.42 -0.02
C MET A 200 -2.72 2.79 -0.57
N MET A 201 -3.62 3.77 -0.53
CA MET A 201 -3.33 5.15 -0.95
C MET A 201 -2.56 6.01 0.07
N PRO A 202 -2.84 5.92 1.38
CA PRO A 202 -2.10 6.67 2.40
C PRO A 202 -0.64 6.25 2.51
N HIS A 203 0.21 7.15 3.03
CA HIS A 203 1.66 7.01 3.12
C HIS A 203 2.13 6.68 4.56
N PRO A 204 2.16 5.40 4.97
CA PRO A 204 2.61 5.01 6.31
C PRO A 204 4.08 5.34 6.56
N GLU A 205 4.92 5.34 5.52
CA GLU A 205 6.34 5.69 5.61
C GLU A 205 6.55 7.14 6.07
N ARG A 206 5.56 8.02 5.83
CA ARG A 206 5.60 9.44 6.22
C ARG A 206 5.06 9.72 7.62
N CYS A 207 4.70 8.69 8.38
CA CYS A 207 4.23 8.80 9.76
C CYS A 207 4.73 7.63 10.61
N SER A 208 6.02 7.33 10.48
CA SER A 208 6.69 6.25 11.23
C SER A 208 7.63 6.76 12.34
N GLU A 209 7.76 8.08 12.50
CA GLU A 209 8.62 8.74 13.50
C GLU A 209 7.88 9.94 14.11
N ALA A 210 8.06 10.18 15.41
CA ALA A 210 7.33 11.22 16.13
C ALA A 210 7.62 12.62 15.57
N GLU A 211 8.84 12.83 15.10
CA GLU A 211 9.36 14.03 14.44
C GLU A 211 8.60 14.38 13.15
N LEU A 212 8.01 13.38 12.49
CA LEU A 212 7.18 13.55 11.29
C LEU A 212 5.70 13.80 11.61
N GLY A 213 5.34 13.88 12.89
CA GLY A 213 3.99 14.20 13.36
C GLY A 213 3.12 12.99 13.72
N GLY A 214 3.66 11.77 13.70
CA GLY A 214 2.97 10.56 14.16
C GLY A 214 3.76 9.28 13.90
N THR A 215 3.43 8.21 14.64
CA THR A 215 4.09 6.90 14.55
C THR A 215 3.14 5.77 14.13
N ASP A 216 1.90 6.09 13.74
CA ASP A 216 0.90 5.07 13.41
C ASP A 216 1.30 4.21 12.19
N GLY A 217 2.02 4.79 11.22
CA GLY A 217 2.53 4.07 10.07
C GLY A 217 3.55 2.99 10.44
N LEU A 218 4.32 3.19 11.52
CA LEU A 218 5.32 2.23 12.00
C LEU A 218 4.68 0.89 12.38
N LYS A 219 3.43 0.88 12.84
CA LYS A 219 2.70 -0.36 13.16
C LYS A 219 2.57 -1.27 11.93
N LEU A 220 2.38 -0.71 10.74
CA LEU A 220 2.27 -1.50 9.51
C LEU A 220 3.61 -2.10 9.11
N PHE A 221 4.70 -1.32 9.17
CA PHE A 221 6.05 -1.83 8.92
C PHE A 221 6.46 -2.93 9.92
N ARG A 222 6.18 -2.72 11.22
CA ARG A 222 6.42 -3.73 12.27
C ARG A 222 5.58 -4.99 12.06
N SER A 223 4.32 -4.85 11.64
CA SER A 223 3.46 -6.01 11.32
C SER A 223 4.13 -6.92 10.29
N VAL A 224 4.67 -6.34 9.22
CA VAL A 224 5.35 -7.11 8.16
C VAL A 224 6.64 -7.73 8.68
N ALA A 225 7.50 -6.91 9.31
CA ALA A 225 8.81 -7.35 9.79
C ALA A 225 8.73 -8.47 10.83
N ASP A 226 7.77 -8.38 11.76
CA ASP A 226 7.67 -9.29 12.90
C ASP A 226 6.88 -10.57 12.57
N ASN A 227 6.00 -10.57 11.57
CA ASN A 227 5.28 -11.80 11.15
C ASN A 227 6.18 -12.80 10.41
N ALA A 228 7.23 -12.35 9.73
CA ALA A 228 8.20 -13.25 9.11
C ALA A 228 8.92 -14.15 10.14
N LEU A 229 9.04 -13.69 11.39
CA LEU A 229 9.65 -14.47 12.48
C LEU A 229 8.75 -15.61 12.95
N LYS A 230 7.42 -15.50 12.84
CA LYS A 230 6.49 -16.55 13.29
C LYS A 230 6.47 -17.77 12.37
N VAL A 231 6.67 -17.57 11.06
CA VAL A 231 6.72 -18.66 10.07
C VAL A 231 8.00 -19.48 10.15
N LEU A 232 9.08 -18.91 10.72
CA LEU A 232 10.36 -19.62 10.94
C LEU A 232 10.43 -20.35 12.29
N MET A 233 9.48 -20.12 13.19
CA MET A 233 9.41 -20.74 14.53
C MET A 233 8.25 -21.74 14.68
N SER A 234 7.47 -21.99 13.63
CA SER A 234 6.41 -22.99 13.54
C SER A 234 6.76 -24.11 12.59
#